data_AF-G3TJR8-F1
#
_entry.id   AF-G3TJR8-F1
#
_cell.length_a   1.000
_cell.length_b   1.000
_cell.length_c   1.000
_cell.angle_alpha   90.00
_cell.angle_beta   90.00
_cell.angle_gamma   90.00
#
_symmetry.space_group_name_H-M   'P 1'
#
loop_
_entity.id
_entity.type
_entity.pdbx_description
1 polymer ?
#
loop_
_entity_poly.entity_id
_entity_poly.type
_entity_poly.pdbx_seq_one_letter_code
_entity_poly.pdbx_strand_id
1 'polypeptide(L)'
;MDGNHQSDHKHSKTEKKFLRKQIKARHTLLRHEGIETVSYATQILVVANGGLGNGVSRNQLLPVLKKCGLVDALLMPPNKPYSFVRYKTTEESKKAYISLNGKGIVGDVGQKIILYLNFVEKVQWKESGHQALPPGLMVVEEIISPEDEKMLLESINWTEGNGKQNIQKSLKHRRVKHFGYEFHYETNNVDKNKPLPGGLPEICDSILEKWLKEGYIKHKPDQLTINQYEPGHGIPAHIDTHSAFEDEIISLSLGAEIVMDFKHSDGVTVPVMLPRRSLLVMTGESRYLWTHGITPRKFDTVQASESHKSGIIISDVGDLTLSKRGIRTSFTFRKVRQTPCNCNYPLVCDSQRKEAPPSVPESDREATQLEQEYVHRVYEEIAGHFSSTRHTPWPRIVEFLKALPSGSVVADIGCGNGKYLGINKELHMIGCDRSQNLVAICRERQYQAFVCDALAVPIRSESCDACISIAVIHHFATAERRVVAVRELVRLLRPGGKALIYVWAMEQEYNKQKSKYLRGNRNSQGRKEEISSDASVQESPVEQTPDVGNQGSACSVPSISDFQEGGCNSSKFTNSKLPIHTNRTSFHSDLLVPWHLKGNPAKTNLTCQTLSNVSILQTYYDQGNWCVILQKL
;
A
#
# COMPACT_ATOMS: atom_id res chain seq x y z
N MET A 1 0.03 -29.65 -63.62
CA MET A 1 -1.01 -28.60 -63.58
C MET A 1 -2.22 -29.25 -62.95
N ASP A 2 -2.63 -28.78 -61.77
CA ASP A 2 -4.05 -28.63 -61.38
C ASP A 2 -4.16 -28.02 -59.97
N GLY A 3 -4.40 -26.70 -60.00
CA GLY A 3 -5.30 -25.91 -59.15
C GLY A 3 -5.47 -26.22 -57.67
N ASN A 4 -4.65 -25.59 -56.83
CA ASN A 4 -4.96 -25.37 -55.42
C ASN A 4 -5.77 -24.06 -55.28
N HIS A 5 -7.10 -24.14 -55.31
CA HIS A 5 -7.99 -23.01 -54.98
C HIS A 5 -8.38 -23.07 -53.49
N GLN A 6 -7.51 -22.55 -52.62
CA GLN A 6 -7.94 -22.10 -51.30
C GLN A 6 -8.42 -20.65 -51.43
N SER A 7 -9.73 -20.47 -51.20
CA SER A 7 -10.41 -19.19 -51.24
C SER A 7 -9.81 -18.22 -50.21
N ASP A 8 -9.03 -17.27 -50.70
CA ASP A 8 -8.42 -16.19 -49.94
C ASP A 8 -9.49 -15.14 -49.59
N HIS A 9 -10.33 -15.43 -48.58
CA HIS A 9 -11.27 -14.44 -48.07
C HIS A 9 -10.48 -13.30 -47.42
N LYS A 10 -10.45 -12.13 -48.07
CA LYS A 10 -9.91 -10.88 -47.53
C LYS A 10 -10.65 -10.52 -46.24
N HIS A 11 -10.12 -10.97 -45.10
CA HIS A 11 -10.64 -10.61 -43.79
C HIS A 11 -10.73 -9.08 -43.63
N SER A 12 -11.87 -8.62 -43.14
CA SER A 12 -12.09 -7.20 -42.86
C SER A 12 -11.04 -6.69 -41.85
N LYS A 13 -10.74 -5.38 -41.85
CA LYS A 13 -9.82 -4.78 -40.85
C LYS A 13 -10.25 -5.11 -39.40
N THR A 14 -11.55 -5.28 -39.18
CA THR A 14 -12.15 -5.64 -37.89
C THR A 14 -11.90 -7.11 -37.55
N GLU A 15 -12.06 -8.04 -38.49
CA GLU A 15 -11.73 -9.47 -38.30
C GLU A 15 -10.24 -9.69 -38.04
N LYS A 16 -9.35 -9.03 -38.79
CA LYS A 16 -7.90 -9.11 -38.55
C LYS A 16 -7.52 -8.58 -37.17
N LYS A 17 -8.15 -7.50 -36.72
CA LYS A 17 -7.96 -6.94 -35.35
C LYS A 17 -8.51 -7.87 -34.28
N PHE A 18 -9.62 -8.55 -34.56
CA PHE A 18 -10.24 -9.55 -33.69
C PHE A 18 -9.34 -10.78 -33.51
N LEU A 19 -8.91 -11.43 -34.59
CA LEU A 19 -8.01 -12.60 -34.55
C LEU A 19 -6.71 -12.29 -33.80
N ARG A 20 -6.10 -11.11 -34.04
CA ARG A 20 -4.90 -10.67 -33.31
C ARG A 20 -5.14 -10.57 -31.80
N LYS A 21 -6.30 -10.07 -31.36
CA LYS A 21 -6.63 -9.96 -29.94
C LYS A 21 -6.93 -11.31 -29.30
N GLN A 22 -7.59 -12.21 -30.03
CA GLN A 22 -7.83 -13.58 -29.56
C GLN A 22 -6.51 -14.37 -29.40
N ILE A 23 -5.61 -14.29 -30.38
CA ILE A 23 -4.26 -14.88 -30.31
C ILE A 23 -3.46 -14.28 -29.14
N LYS A 24 -3.55 -12.96 -28.93
CA LYS A 24 -2.91 -12.31 -27.78
C LYS A 24 -3.46 -12.80 -26.44
N ALA A 25 -4.78 -12.98 -26.33
CA ALA A 25 -5.40 -13.53 -25.12
C ALA A 25 -4.92 -14.97 -24.88
N ARG A 26 -4.87 -15.80 -25.93
CA ARG A 26 -4.34 -17.16 -25.89
C ARG A 26 -2.89 -17.22 -25.39
N HIS A 27 -2.00 -16.42 -25.98
CA HIS A 27 -0.59 -16.36 -25.54
C HIS A 27 -0.44 -15.83 -24.12
N THR A 28 -1.33 -14.94 -23.66
CA THR A 28 -1.28 -14.39 -22.30
C THR A 28 -1.69 -15.45 -21.26
N LEU A 29 -2.75 -16.21 -21.54
CA LEU A 29 -3.21 -17.31 -20.68
C LEU A 29 -2.18 -18.43 -20.60
N LEU A 30 -1.54 -18.80 -21.73
CA LEU A 30 -0.50 -19.82 -21.72
C LEU A 30 0.76 -19.34 -20.99
N ARG A 31 1.27 -18.15 -21.30
CA ARG A 31 2.57 -17.67 -20.80
C ARG A 31 2.57 -17.31 -19.31
N HIS A 32 1.48 -16.75 -18.80
CA HIS A 32 1.43 -16.22 -17.43
C HIS A 32 0.65 -17.10 -16.46
N GLU A 33 -0.22 -17.98 -16.98
CA GLU A 33 -1.16 -18.75 -16.16
C GLU A 33 -1.07 -20.25 -16.42
N GLY A 34 -0.23 -20.70 -17.37
CA GLY A 34 -0.04 -22.12 -17.69
C GLY A 34 -1.25 -22.80 -18.31
N ILE A 35 -2.23 -22.04 -18.83
CA ILE A 35 -3.46 -22.60 -19.39
C ILE A 35 -3.24 -22.94 -20.88
N GLU A 36 -3.23 -24.23 -21.19
CA GLU A 36 -3.15 -24.73 -22.56
C GLU A 36 -4.52 -24.71 -23.25
N THR A 37 -4.58 -24.04 -24.39
CA THR A 37 -5.78 -23.98 -25.23
C THR A 37 -5.62 -24.85 -26.48
N VAL A 38 -6.67 -25.55 -26.86
CA VAL A 38 -6.72 -26.43 -28.04
C VAL A 38 -7.49 -25.80 -29.20
N SER A 39 -7.25 -26.26 -30.43
CA SER A 39 -7.89 -25.76 -31.65
C SER A 39 -9.17 -26.52 -32.03
N TYR A 40 -9.40 -27.69 -31.43
CA TYR A 40 -10.59 -28.50 -31.65
C TYR A 40 -11.62 -28.26 -30.54
N ALA A 41 -12.90 -28.54 -30.83
CA ALA A 41 -13.98 -28.26 -29.90
C ALA A 41 -13.95 -29.22 -28.70
N THR A 42 -14.06 -28.67 -27.50
CA THR A 42 -14.22 -29.41 -26.24
C THR A 42 -15.43 -28.88 -25.49
N GLN A 43 -15.92 -29.60 -24.48
CA GLN A 43 -16.99 -29.13 -23.60
C GLN A 43 -16.61 -27.89 -22.78
N ILE A 44 -15.32 -27.60 -22.64
CA ILE A 44 -14.79 -26.61 -21.69
C ILE A 44 -14.15 -25.44 -22.45
N LEU A 45 -14.54 -24.23 -22.10
CA LEU A 45 -13.98 -23.00 -22.64
C LEU A 45 -13.38 -22.17 -21.51
N VAL A 46 -12.22 -21.56 -21.77
CA VAL A 46 -11.75 -20.40 -21.01
C VAL A 46 -12.39 -19.14 -21.60
N VAL A 47 -12.94 -18.29 -20.73
CA VAL A 47 -13.57 -17.01 -21.06
C VAL A 47 -12.65 -15.89 -20.58
N ALA A 48 -11.72 -15.46 -21.44
CA ALA A 48 -10.82 -14.36 -21.14
C ALA A 48 -11.59 -13.03 -21.03
N ASN A 49 -11.13 -12.18 -20.11
CA ASN A 49 -11.79 -10.95 -19.63
C ASN A 49 -13.11 -11.18 -18.87
N GLY A 50 -13.62 -12.40 -18.82
CA GLY A 50 -14.86 -12.78 -18.13
C GLY A 50 -14.67 -13.20 -16.67
N GLY A 51 -13.59 -12.79 -16.01
CA GLY A 51 -13.31 -13.18 -14.62
C GLY A 51 -13.61 -12.09 -13.59
N LEU A 52 -13.65 -12.50 -12.31
CA LEU A 52 -13.90 -11.63 -11.16
C LEU A 52 -12.84 -10.52 -11.05
N GLY A 53 -11.58 -10.81 -11.35
CA GLY A 53 -10.48 -9.85 -11.37
C GLY A 53 -10.60 -8.77 -12.45
N ASN A 54 -11.51 -8.95 -13.42
CA ASN A 54 -11.82 -7.94 -14.44
C ASN A 54 -13.19 -7.28 -14.19
N GLY A 55 -13.79 -7.46 -13.01
CA GLY A 55 -15.06 -6.82 -12.64
C GLY A 55 -16.30 -7.42 -13.30
N VAL A 56 -16.25 -8.70 -13.69
CA VAL A 56 -17.38 -9.45 -14.25
C VAL A 56 -17.94 -10.38 -13.18
N SER A 57 -19.19 -10.15 -12.75
CA SER A 57 -19.88 -11.03 -11.80
C SER A 57 -20.49 -12.27 -12.47
N ARG A 58 -20.79 -13.30 -11.67
CA ARG A 58 -21.51 -14.50 -12.13
C ARG A 58 -22.86 -14.15 -12.72
N ASN A 59 -23.58 -13.23 -12.08
CA ASN A 59 -24.90 -12.76 -12.52
C ASN A 59 -24.86 -12.04 -13.87
N GLN A 60 -23.72 -11.48 -14.27
CA GLN A 60 -23.54 -10.90 -15.60
C GLN A 60 -23.18 -11.94 -16.65
N LEU A 61 -22.25 -12.85 -16.32
CA LEU A 61 -21.70 -13.77 -17.29
C LEU A 61 -22.60 -14.99 -17.54
N LEU A 62 -23.16 -15.58 -16.49
CA LEU A 62 -23.96 -16.81 -16.58
C LEU A 62 -25.17 -16.66 -17.51
N PRO A 63 -25.97 -15.58 -17.49
CA PRO A 63 -27.07 -15.41 -18.43
C PRO A 63 -26.62 -15.30 -19.89
N VAL A 64 -25.44 -14.73 -20.15
CA VAL A 64 -24.87 -14.64 -21.51
C VAL A 64 -24.45 -16.01 -22.00
N LEU A 65 -23.85 -16.83 -21.14
CA LEU A 65 -23.42 -18.19 -21.44
C LEU A 65 -24.62 -19.13 -21.65
N LYS A 66 -25.67 -19.03 -20.82
CA LYS A 66 -26.90 -19.84 -20.92
C LYS A 66 -27.66 -19.63 -22.23
N LYS A 67 -27.49 -18.49 -22.92
CA LYS A 67 -28.08 -18.26 -24.27
C LYS A 67 -27.50 -19.20 -25.33
N CYS A 68 -26.33 -19.78 -25.09
CA CYS A 68 -25.65 -20.65 -26.06
C CYS A 68 -25.93 -22.14 -25.84
N GLY A 69 -26.37 -22.53 -24.64
CA GLY A 69 -26.66 -23.92 -24.27
C GLY A 69 -26.74 -24.11 -22.76
N LEU A 70 -26.90 -25.36 -22.32
CA LEU A 70 -26.95 -25.71 -20.90
C LEU A 70 -25.54 -25.65 -20.30
N VAL A 71 -25.34 -24.71 -19.37
CA VAL A 71 -24.10 -24.55 -18.62
C VAL A 71 -24.10 -25.54 -17.45
N ASP A 72 -23.20 -26.51 -17.51
CA ASP A 72 -22.99 -27.54 -16.48
C ASP A 72 -22.21 -26.98 -15.29
N ALA A 73 -21.15 -26.21 -15.57
CA ALA A 73 -20.38 -25.51 -14.55
C ALA A 73 -19.86 -24.16 -15.06
N LEU A 74 -19.83 -23.16 -14.18
CA LEU A 74 -19.15 -21.90 -14.40
C LEU A 74 -18.18 -21.67 -13.24
N LEU A 75 -16.88 -21.74 -13.53
CA LEU A 75 -15.80 -21.58 -12.58
C LEU A 75 -15.23 -20.18 -12.73
N MET A 76 -15.25 -19.39 -11.65
CA MET A 76 -14.75 -18.00 -11.66
C MET A 76 -13.64 -17.82 -10.62
N PRO A 77 -12.35 -18.06 -10.98
CA PRO A 77 -11.26 -17.96 -10.03
C PRO A 77 -11.15 -16.56 -9.41
N PRO A 78 -10.92 -16.44 -8.09
CA PRO A 78 -10.83 -15.16 -7.41
C PRO A 78 -9.65 -14.35 -7.95
N ASN A 79 -9.84 -13.03 -8.10
CA ASN A 79 -8.84 -12.08 -8.60
C ASN A 79 -8.27 -12.37 -10.00
N LYS A 80 -8.79 -13.34 -10.76
CA LYS A 80 -8.32 -13.64 -12.12
C LYS A 80 -9.17 -12.91 -13.17
N PRO A 81 -8.55 -12.44 -14.27
CA PRO A 81 -9.27 -11.74 -15.34
C PRO A 81 -9.97 -12.71 -16.31
N TYR A 82 -10.12 -13.98 -15.97
CA TYR A 82 -10.75 -15.01 -16.80
C TYR A 82 -11.61 -15.94 -15.94
N SER A 83 -12.50 -16.68 -16.58
CA SER A 83 -13.33 -17.74 -15.99
C SER A 83 -13.37 -18.95 -16.92
N PHE A 84 -13.93 -20.06 -16.46
CA PHE A 84 -14.13 -21.26 -17.27
C PHE A 84 -15.59 -21.65 -17.27
N VAL A 85 -16.07 -22.06 -18.43
CA VAL A 85 -17.42 -22.58 -18.59
C VAL A 85 -17.34 -23.99 -19.15
N ARG A 86 -18.10 -24.90 -18.55
CA ARG A 86 -18.35 -26.23 -19.07
C ARG A 86 -19.80 -26.32 -19.53
N TYR A 87 -20.00 -26.70 -20.79
CA TYR A 87 -21.33 -27.00 -21.33
C TYR A 87 -21.59 -28.51 -21.27
N LYS A 88 -22.88 -28.89 -21.30
CA LYS A 88 -23.29 -30.30 -21.31
C LYS A 88 -22.80 -31.03 -22.57
N THR A 89 -22.78 -30.34 -23.71
CA THR A 89 -22.32 -30.90 -24.99
C THR A 89 -21.22 -30.05 -25.65
N THR A 90 -20.41 -30.69 -26.49
CA THR A 90 -19.35 -30.02 -27.25
C THR A 90 -19.92 -29.06 -28.31
N GLU A 91 -21.11 -29.36 -28.82
CA GLU A 91 -21.85 -28.58 -29.81
C GLU A 91 -22.30 -27.22 -29.23
N GLU A 92 -22.84 -27.22 -28.01
CA GLU A 92 -23.22 -26.01 -27.27
C GLU A 92 -22.00 -25.14 -26.98
N SER A 93 -20.89 -25.76 -26.56
CA SER A 93 -19.60 -25.08 -26.36
C SER A 93 -19.11 -24.44 -27.67
N LYS A 94 -19.17 -25.16 -28.80
CA LYS A 94 -18.81 -24.63 -30.13
C LYS A 94 -19.70 -23.45 -30.52
N LYS A 95 -21.00 -23.51 -30.23
CA LYS A 95 -21.93 -22.39 -30.44
C LYS A 95 -21.57 -21.18 -29.58
N ALA A 96 -21.19 -21.38 -28.33
CA ALA A 96 -20.70 -20.29 -27.45
C ALA A 96 -19.41 -19.67 -27.99
N TYR A 97 -18.45 -20.50 -28.42
CA TYR A 97 -17.19 -20.06 -29.01
C TYR A 97 -17.39 -19.18 -30.24
N ILE A 98 -18.33 -19.51 -31.12
CA ILE A 98 -18.61 -18.74 -32.35
C ILE A 98 -19.39 -17.46 -32.04
N SER A 99 -20.38 -17.53 -31.15
CA SER A 99 -21.33 -16.42 -30.94
C SER A 99 -20.91 -15.38 -29.90
N LEU A 100 -20.08 -15.76 -28.92
CA LEU A 100 -19.69 -14.88 -27.81
C LEU A 100 -18.29 -14.28 -27.97
N ASN A 101 -17.46 -14.84 -28.83
CA ASN A 101 -16.13 -14.29 -29.08
C ASN A 101 -16.23 -12.87 -29.67
N GLY A 102 -15.55 -11.91 -29.05
CA GLY A 102 -15.57 -10.52 -29.50
C GLY A 102 -16.84 -9.76 -29.10
N LYS A 103 -17.77 -10.40 -28.37
CA LYS A 103 -18.97 -9.76 -27.84
C LYS A 103 -18.63 -8.90 -26.62
N GLY A 104 -19.23 -7.71 -26.57
CA GLY A 104 -19.16 -6.82 -25.43
C GLY A 104 -20.21 -7.15 -24.38
N ILE A 105 -19.82 -7.29 -23.12
CA ILE A 105 -20.70 -7.26 -21.95
C ILE A 105 -20.43 -5.98 -21.16
N VAL A 106 -21.37 -5.57 -20.31
CA VAL A 106 -21.17 -4.47 -19.37
C VAL A 106 -20.83 -5.09 -18.01
N GLY A 107 -19.65 -4.75 -17.47
CA GLY A 107 -19.23 -5.19 -16.13
C GLY A 107 -19.90 -4.37 -15.02
N ASP A 108 -19.69 -4.76 -13.76
CA ASP A 108 -20.33 -4.11 -12.59
C ASP A 108 -19.96 -2.63 -12.41
N VAL A 109 -18.88 -2.19 -13.06
CA VAL A 109 -18.39 -0.80 -13.04
C VAL A 109 -18.87 0.01 -14.25
N GLY A 110 -19.80 -0.53 -15.06
CA GLY A 110 -20.31 0.13 -16.27
C GLY A 110 -19.33 0.13 -17.45
N GLN A 111 -18.18 -0.55 -17.32
CA GLN A 111 -17.19 -0.66 -18.38
C GLN A 111 -17.62 -1.72 -19.41
N LYS A 112 -17.45 -1.41 -20.70
CA LYS A 112 -17.65 -2.36 -21.78
C LYS A 112 -16.46 -3.33 -21.86
N ILE A 113 -16.72 -4.61 -21.60
CA ILE A 113 -15.73 -5.69 -21.55
C ILE A 113 -15.94 -6.61 -22.74
N ILE A 114 -14.91 -6.85 -23.54
CA ILE A 114 -14.98 -7.75 -24.70
C ILE A 114 -14.48 -9.13 -24.26
N LEU A 115 -15.32 -10.15 -24.44
CA LEU A 115 -14.99 -11.54 -24.10
C LEU A 115 -14.21 -12.20 -25.23
N TYR A 116 -13.24 -13.03 -24.86
CA TYR A 116 -12.53 -13.91 -25.80
C TYR A 116 -12.53 -15.35 -25.29
N LEU A 117 -13.11 -16.25 -26.07
CA LEU A 117 -13.29 -17.65 -25.69
C LEU A 117 -12.29 -18.52 -26.44
N ASN A 118 -11.73 -19.53 -25.76
CA ASN A 118 -10.87 -20.56 -26.35
C ASN A 118 -11.17 -21.92 -25.71
N PHE A 119 -11.04 -23.01 -26.48
CA PHE A 119 -11.22 -24.36 -25.96
C PHE A 119 -10.04 -24.77 -25.09
N VAL A 120 -10.34 -25.51 -24.02
CA VAL A 120 -9.34 -26.10 -23.13
C VAL A 120 -9.68 -27.58 -22.88
N GLU A 121 -8.66 -28.40 -22.64
CA GLU A 121 -8.83 -29.86 -22.54
C GLU A 121 -8.99 -30.32 -21.10
N LYS A 122 -8.19 -29.73 -20.19
CA LYS A 122 -8.27 -29.97 -18.76
C LYS A 122 -8.17 -28.66 -18.03
N VAL A 123 -8.73 -28.65 -16.82
CA VAL A 123 -8.68 -27.51 -15.94
C VAL A 123 -8.04 -27.98 -14.64
N GLN A 124 -6.78 -27.60 -14.38
CA GLN A 124 -6.06 -28.00 -13.17
C GLN A 124 -6.28 -26.98 -12.06
N TRP A 125 -6.78 -27.41 -10.90
CA TRP A 125 -6.85 -26.55 -9.72
C TRP A 125 -6.45 -27.31 -8.46
N LYS A 126 -5.70 -26.63 -7.60
CA LYS A 126 -5.57 -27.01 -6.20
C LYS A 126 -6.79 -26.47 -5.47
N GLU A 127 -7.66 -27.35 -5.01
CA GLU A 127 -8.63 -26.99 -3.97
C GLU A 127 -7.83 -26.51 -2.75
N SER A 128 -8.02 -25.26 -2.37
CA SER A 128 -7.57 -24.83 -1.04
C SER A 128 -8.61 -25.39 -0.09
N GLY A 129 -8.19 -26.38 0.71
CA GLY A 129 -9.07 -27.12 1.61
C GLY A 129 -9.86 -26.19 2.53
N HIS A 130 -10.94 -26.74 3.09
CA HIS A 130 -11.77 -26.04 4.07
C HIS A 130 -10.89 -25.56 5.22
N GLN A 131 -10.64 -24.26 5.29
CA GLN A 131 -10.02 -23.65 6.46
C GLN A 131 -11.10 -23.50 7.51
N ALA A 132 -10.78 -23.80 8.77
CA ALA A 132 -11.64 -23.44 9.89
C ALA A 132 -11.47 -21.94 10.19
N LEU A 133 -12.41 -21.34 10.91
CA LEU A 133 -12.23 -19.97 11.38
C LEU A 133 -11.03 -19.96 12.35
N PRO A 134 -10.29 -18.84 12.43
CA PRO A 134 -9.27 -18.67 13.45
C PRO A 134 -9.77 -19.11 14.83
N PRO A 135 -9.00 -19.89 15.61
CA PRO A 135 -9.45 -20.35 16.91
C PRO A 135 -9.87 -19.20 17.82
N GLY A 136 -11.08 -19.28 18.38
CA GLY A 136 -11.67 -18.22 19.21
C GLY A 136 -12.42 -17.12 18.44
N LEU A 137 -12.54 -17.25 17.12
CA LEU A 137 -13.38 -16.40 16.27
C LEU A 137 -14.78 -16.98 16.11
N MET A 138 -15.79 -16.14 16.24
CA MET A 138 -17.19 -16.49 15.99
C MET A 138 -17.90 -15.33 15.28
N VAL A 139 -18.85 -15.65 14.40
CA VAL A 139 -19.78 -14.66 13.83
C VAL A 139 -21.20 -15.08 14.17
N VAL A 140 -21.94 -14.20 14.82
CA VAL A 140 -23.36 -14.41 15.16
C VAL A 140 -24.19 -13.56 14.21
N GLU A 141 -24.99 -14.21 13.37
CA GLU A 141 -25.88 -13.54 12.40
C GLU A 141 -27.16 -13.05 13.05
N GLU A 142 -27.77 -12.01 12.45
CA GLU A 142 -29.06 -11.46 12.86
C GLU A 142 -29.17 -11.21 14.39
N ILE A 143 -28.05 -10.76 14.98
CA ILE A 143 -27.91 -10.54 16.42
C ILE A 143 -28.79 -9.38 16.93
N ILE A 144 -29.20 -8.50 16.02
CA ILE A 144 -30.07 -7.36 16.25
C ILE A 144 -31.15 -7.32 15.16
N SER A 145 -32.27 -6.66 15.46
CA SER A 145 -33.34 -6.46 14.49
C SER A 145 -32.98 -5.38 13.44
N PRO A 146 -33.68 -5.35 12.30
CA PRO A 146 -33.60 -4.23 11.35
C PRO A 146 -33.94 -2.87 11.97
N GLU A 147 -34.85 -2.84 12.93
CA GLU A 147 -35.25 -1.65 13.69
C GLU A 147 -34.10 -1.15 14.57
N ASP A 148 -33.43 -2.05 15.30
CA ASP A 148 -32.24 -1.72 16.10
C ASP A 148 -31.10 -1.23 15.20
N GLU A 149 -30.87 -1.87 14.05
CA GLU A 149 -29.86 -1.43 13.08
C GLU A 149 -30.11 0.01 12.63
N LYS A 150 -31.38 0.33 12.32
CA LYS A 150 -31.78 1.68 11.93
C LYS A 150 -31.56 2.68 13.06
N MET A 151 -32.03 2.37 14.28
CA MET A 151 -31.86 3.23 15.45
C MET A 151 -30.39 3.51 15.76
N LEU A 152 -29.55 2.47 15.74
CA LEU A 152 -28.11 2.60 15.96
C LEU A 152 -27.47 3.49 14.89
N LEU A 153 -27.79 3.31 13.61
CA LEU A 153 -27.25 4.14 12.52
C LEU A 153 -27.68 5.61 12.62
N GLU A 154 -28.95 5.86 12.96
CA GLU A 154 -29.52 7.21 13.09
C GLU A 154 -29.00 7.95 14.33
N SER A 155 -28.64 7.23 15.40
CA SER A 155 -28.07 7.82 16.61
C SER A 155 -26.68 8.43 16.41
N ILE A 156 -26.00 8.11 15.30
CA ILE A 156 -24.63 8.56 15.05
C ILE A 156 -24.65 9.94 14.42
N ASN A 157 -24.54 10.97 15.26
CA ASN A 157 -24.29 12.30 14.76
C ASN A 157 -22.81 12.44 14.30
N TRP A 158 -22.61 12.60 12.98
CA TRP A 158 -21.32 12.84 12.34
C TRP A 158 -20.97 14.33 12.16
N THR A 159 -21.84 15.25 12.59
CA THR A 159 -21.53 16.69 12.56
C THR A 159 -20.54 17.04 13.68
N GLU A 160 -19.63 17.98 13.41
CA GLU A 160 -18.64 18.47 14.39
C GLU A 160 -19.36 19.27 15.50
N GLY A 161 -19.85 18.56 16.51
CA GLY A 161 -20.32 19.18 17.75
C GLY A 161 -19.14 19.46 18.67
N ASN A 162 -19.06 20.69 19.20
CA ASN A 162 -18.14 21.13 20.27
C ASN A 162 -18.30 20.36 21.62
N GLY A 163 -18.81 19.13 21.62
CA GLY A 163 -19.17 18.38 22.82
C GLY A 163 -18.01 17.55 23.37
N LYS A 164 -17.58 17.84 24.60
CA LYS A 164 -16.53 17.13 25.36
C LYS A 164 -16.81 15.63 25.67
N GLN A 165 -17.91 15.06 25.19
CA GLN A 165 -18.39 13.72 25.58
C GLN A 165 -17.90 12.59 24.64
N ASN A 166 -17.48 12.91 23.42
CA ASN A 166 -16.96 11.94 22.44
C ASN A 166 -15.93 12.63 21.53
N ILE A 167 -15.08 11.83 20.87
CA ILE A 167 -14.03 12.36 19.99
C ILE A 167 -14.22 11.82 18.58
N GLN A 168 -14.44 12.73 17.63
CA GLN A 168 -14.55 12.43 16.20
C GLN A 168 -13.23 12.77 15.50
N LYS A 169 -12.71 11.82 14.72
CA LYS A 169 -11.52 12.00 13.88
C LYS A 169 -11.82 11.54 12.46
N SER A 170 -11.42 12.35 11.48
CA SER A 170 -11.39 11.93 10.08
C SER A 170 -10.01 11.33 9.79
N LEU A 171 -9.95 10.02 9.59
CA LEU A 171 -8.74 9.34 9.13
C LEU A 171 -8.78 9.25 7.60
N LYS A 172 -7.62 9.13 6.96
CA LYS A 172 -7.44 9.19 5.48
C LYS A 172 -8.49 8.42 4.66
N HIS A 173 -9.02 7.32 5.19
CA HIS A 173 -9.96 6.43 4.50
C HIS A 173 -11.15 6.00 5.38
N ARG A 174 -11.46 6.65 6.50
CA ARG A 174 -12.67 6.34 7.29
C ARG A 174 -12.98 7.42 8.30
N ARG A 175 -14.25 7.55 8.67
CA ARG A 175 -14.68 8.36 9.82
C ARG A 175 -14.64 7.49 11.07
N VAL A 176 -14.10 8.02 12.17
CA VAL A 176 -14.04 7.30 13.44
C VAL A 176 -14.56 8.16 14.59
N LYS A 177 -15.28 7.51 15.51
CA LYS A 177 -15.78 8.13 16.73
C LYS A 177 -15.51 7.22 17.94
N HIS A 178 -15.05 7.81 19.05
CA HIS A 178 -14.71 7.09 20.27
C HIS A 178 -15.63 7.46 21.43
N PHE A 179 -15.97 6.46 22.24
CA PHE A 179 -16.79 6.56 23.46
C PHE A 179 -16.14 5.72 24.57
N GLY A 180 -16.38 6.12 25.82
CA GLY A 180 -15.75 5.54 27.02
C GLY A 180 -14.29 5.96 27.19
N TYR A 181 -13.44 5.61 26.22
CA TYR A 181 -12.03 5.99 26.18
C TYR A 181 -11.62 6.42 24.77
N GLU A 182 -10.78 7.45 24.68
CA GLU A 182 -10.16 7.84 23.41
C GLU A 182 -9.06 6.85 23.03
N PHE A 183 -9.08 6.37 21.77
CA PHE A 183 -7.97 5.60 21.22
C PHE A 183 -6.96 6.54 20.54
N HIS A 184 -5.72 6.51 21.02
CA HIS A 184 -4.62 7.31 20.50
C HIS A 184 -3.88 6.54 19.41
N TYR A 185 -4.08 6.92 18.14
CA TYR A 185 -3.48 6.25 16.99
C TYR A 185 -1.95 6.41 16.87
N GLU A 186 -1.36 7.39 17.55
CA GLU A 186 0.10 7.58 17.56
C GLU A 186 0.81 6.53 18.43
N THR A 187 0.16 6.13 19.53
CA THR A 187 0.68 5.13 20.47
C THR A 187 -0.03 3.79 20.35
N ASN A 188 -1.08 3.70 19.52
CA ASN A 188 -2.03 2.60 19.44
C ASN A 188 -2.53 2.17 20.83
N ASN A 189 -2.83 3.11 21.73
CA ASN A 189 -3.23 2.79 23.09
C ASN A 189 -4.35 3.73 23.58
N VAL A 190 -4.83 3.49 24.79
CA VAL A 190 -5.81 4.33 25.49
C VAL A 190 -5.15 4.95 26.73
N ASP A 191 -5.49 6.19 27.04
CA ASP A 191 -5.09 6.79 28.33
C ASP A 191 -6.04 6.29 29.42
N LYS A 192 -5.59 5.30 30.20
CA LYS A 192 -6.38 4.66 31.26
C LYS A 192 -6.82 5.64 32.36
N ASN A 193 -6.11 6.76 32.52
CA ASN A 193 -6.38 7.76 33.54
C ASN A 193 -7.34 8.86 33.06
N LYS A 194 -7.74 8.86 31.78
CA LYS A 194 -8.61 9.88 31.18
C LYS A 194 -9.79 9.27 30.43
N PRO A 195 -10.76 8.67 31.14
CA PRO A 195 -12.02 8.27 30.51
C PRO A 195 -12.76 9.49 29.97
N LEU A 196 -13.48 9.29 28.88
CA LEU A 196 -14.39 10.29 28.30
C LEU A 196 -15.63 10.43 29.20
N PRO A 197 -16.07 11.66 29.49
CA PRO A 197 -17.08 11.92 30.52
C PRO A 197 -18.48 11.38 30.19
N GLY A 198 -18.73 11.00 28.92
CA GLY A 198 -20.02 10.46 28.47
C GLY A 198 -20.14 8.93 28.53
N GLY A 199 -19.09 8.20 28.91
CA GLY A 199 -19.12 6.73 28.95
C GLY A 199 -19.48 6.12 27.59
N LEU A 200 -20.17 4.97 27.62
CA LEU A 200 -20.78 4.37 26.43
C LEU A 200 -22.16 5.00 26.15
N PRO A 201 -22.60 5.09 24.88
CA PRO A 201 -23.94 5.59 24.55
C PRO A 201 -25.03 4.72 25.16
N GLU A 202 -26.02 5.34 25.82
CA GLU A 202 -27.15 4.65 26.48
C GLU A 202 -27.93 3.73 25.52
N ILE A 203 -28.01 4.07 24.23
CA ILE A 203 -28.63 3.24 23.19
C ILE A 203 -27.99 1.85 23.07
N CYS A 204 -26.74 1.69 23.52
CA CYS A 204 -26.05 0.40 23.49
C CYS A 204 -26.32 -0.43 24.75
N ASP A 205 -26.80 0.16 25.86
CA ASP A 205 -26.88 -0.55 27.15
C ASP A 205 -27.85 -1.73 27.09
N SER A 206 -29.05 -1.53 26.54
CA SER A 206 -30.07 -2.60 26.41
C SER A 206 -29.56 -3.77 25.54
N ILE A 207 -28.84 -3.46 24.47
CA ILE A 207 -28.27 -4.44 23.55
C ILE A 207 -27.13 -5.20 24.24
N LEU A 208 -26.23 -4.51 24.94
CA LEU A 208 -25.13 -5.14 25.67
C LEU A 208 -25.62 -6.02 26.83
N GLU A 209 -26.64 -5.59 27.56
CA GLU A 209 -27.27 -6.39 28.62
C GLU A 209 -27.92 -7.66 28.06
N LYS A 210 -28.59 -7.55 26.91
CA LYS A 210 -29.13 -8.72 26.21
C LYS A 210 -28.01 -9.69 25.81
N TRP A 211 -26.91 -9.21 25.24
CA TRP A 211 -25.80 -10.07 24.83
C TRP A 211 -25.09 -10.75 26.00
N LEU A 212 -24.99 -10.07 27.16
CA LEU A 212 -24.49 -10.67 28.40
C LEU A 212 -25.42 -11.78 28.89
N LYS A 213 -26.74 -11.51 28.91
CA LYS A 213 -27.74 -12.47 29.38
C LYS A 213 -27.83 -13.71 28.49
N GLU A 214 -27.71 -13.55 27.17
CA GLU A 214 -27.72 -14.64 26.20
C GLU A 214 -26.35 -15.34 26.07
N GLY A 215 -25.31 -14.81 26.70
CA GLY A 215 -23.97 -15.42 26.74
C GLY A 215 -23.14 -15.24 25.48
N TYR A 216 -23.52 -14.33 24.56
CA TYR A 216 -22.68 -13.98 23.41
C TYR A 216 -21.41 -13.22 23.83
N ILE A 217 -21.49 -12.48 24.94
CA ILE A 217 -20.35 -11.86 25.61
C ILE A 217 -20.29 -12.24 27.08
N LYS A 218 -19.07 -12.32 27.61
CA LYS A 218 -18.80 -12.67 29.01
C LYS A 218 -18.63 -11.43 29.88
N HIS A 219 -18.19 -10.31 29.30
CA HIS A 219 -17.87 -9.10 30.05
C HIS A 219 -18.54 -7.87 29.43
N LYS A 220 -19.08 -6.98 30.28
CA LYS A 220 -19.57 -5.67 29.81
C LYS A 220 -18.37 -4.83 29.32
N PRO A 221 -18.37 -4.36 28.06
CA PRO A 221 -17.32 -3.48 27.57
C PRO A 221 -17.46 -2.07 28.18
N ASP A 222 -16.37 -1.31 28.15
CA ASP A 222 -16.30 0.08 28.65
C ASP A 222 -15.73 1.05 27.61
N GLN A 223 -15.32 0.56 26.42
CA GLN A 223 -14.79 1.35 25.32
C GLN A 223 -15.51 0.95 24.01
N LEU A 224 -16.01 1.93 23.27
CA LEU A 224 -16.61 1.75 21.93
C LEU A 224 -15.90 2.60 20.87
N THR A 225 -15.53 1.97 19.76
CA THR A 225 -15.05 2.66 18.55
C THR A 225 -16.04 2.42 17.41
N ILE A 226 -16.60 3.50 16.88
CA ILE A 226 -17.45 3.46 15.69
C ILE A 226 -16.60 3.79 14.47
N ASN A 227 -16.54 2.89 13.50
CA ASN A 227 -15.87 3.11 12.22
C ASN A 227 -16.90 3.14 11.09
N GLN A 228 -16.79 4.10 10.18
CA GLN A 228 -17.60 4.12 8.96
C GLN A 228 -16.73 4.08 7.70
N TYR A 229 -17.06 3.14 6.82
CA TYR A 229 -16.37 2.83 5.58
C TYR A 229 -17.28 3.12 4.39
N GLU A 230 -16.75 3.85 3.42
CA GLU A 230 -17.40 4.03 2.11
C GLU A 230 -16.87 2.98 1.13
N PRO A 231 -17.55 2.73 -0.01
CA PRO A 231 -17.06 1.80 -1.02
C PRO A 231 -15.65 2.17 -1.53
N GLY A 232 -14.67 1.30 -1.31
CA GLY A 232 -13.25 1.53 -1.62
C GLY A 232 -12.39 1.80 -0.38
N HIS A 233 -13.00 2.14 0.76
CA HIS A 233 -12.30 2.30 2.03
C HIS A 233 -11.98 0.95 2.69
N GLY A 234 -11.06 0.99 3.64
CA GLY A 234 -10.58 -0.19 4.36
C GLY A 234 -9.78 0.18 5.60
N ILE A 235 -9.26 -0.84 6.27
CA ILE A 235 -8.34 -0.72 7.41
C ILE A 235 -7.17 -1.69 7.20
N PRO A 236 -5.91 -1.24 7.33
CA PRO A 236 -4.76 -2.14 7.23
C PRO A 236 -4.86 -3.31 8.22
N ALA A 237 -4.25 -4.43 7.88
CA ALA A 237 -4.15 -5.56 8.79
C ALA A 237 -3.41 -5.14 10.06
N HIS A 238 -4.00 -5.40 11.22
CA HIS A 238 -3.43 -5.07 12.53
C HIS A 238 -3.93 -6.05 13.60
N ILE A 239 -3.26 -6.02 14.76
CA ILE A 239 -3.73 -6.64 16.00
C ILE A 239 -4.02 -5.48 16.94
N ASP A 240 -5.16 -5.51 17.60
CA ASP A 240 -5.46 -4.52 18.62
C ASP A 240 -4.53 -4.74 19.84
N THR A 241 -3.98 -3.67 20.38
CA THR A 241 -2.96 -3.67 21.44
C THR A 241 -3.34 -4.50 22.66
N HIS A 242 -2.43 -5.38 23.10
CA HIS A 242 -2.69 -6.36 24.16
C HIS A 242 -2.74 -5.69 25.54
N SER A 243 -1.90 -4.69 25.80
CA SER A 243 -1.93 -3.95 27.07
C SER A 243 -3.15 -3.06 27.25
N ALA A 244 -3.84 -2.73 26.16
CA ALA A 244 -4.90 -1.73 26.12
C ALA A 244 -6.26 -2.35 26.44
N PHE A 245 -6.52 -3.55 25.93
CA PHE A 245 -7.83 -4.19 26.02
C PHE A 245 -7.75 -5.63 26.52
N GLU A 246 -8.85 -6.09 27.09
CA GLU A 246 -9.01 -7.49 27.52
C GLU A 246 -9.14 -8.45 26.33
N ASP A 247 -9.32 -9.74 26.61
CA ASP A 247 -9.40 -10.80 25.60
C ASP A 247 -10.63 -10.69 24.67
N GLU A 248 -11.78 -10.35 25.23
CA GLU A 248 -13.04 -10.33 24.49
C GLU A 248 -13.23 -9.00 23.75
N ILE A 249 -13.12 -9.03 22.42
CA ILE A 249 -13.48 -7.90 21.55
C ILE A 249 -14.56 -8.31 20.57
N ILE A 250 -15.60 -7.48 20.51
CA ILE A 250 -16.74 -7.69 19.64
C ILE A 250 -16.89 -6.55 18.64
N SER A 251 -17.35 -6.86 17.43
CA SER A 251 -17.61 -5.88 16.38
C SER A 251 -18.96 -6.13 15.72
N LEU A 252 -19.91 -5.24 15.97
CA LEU A 252 -21.23 -5.25 15.35
C LEU A 252 -21.16 -4.58 13.97
N SER A 253 -21.60 -5.28 12.92
CA SER A 253 -21.58 -4.81 11.54
C SER A 253 -22.95 -4.30 11.08
N LEU A 254 -23.03 -3.05 10.61
CA LEU A 254 -24.28 -2.36 10.24
C LEU A 254 -24.21 -1.72 8.85
N GLY A 255 -25.37 -1.55 8.21
CA GLY A 255 -25.58 -0.79 6.97
C GLY A 255 -25.22 -1.55 5.70
N ALA A 256 -24.00 -2.09 5.62
CA ALA A 256 -23.55 -2.93 4.52
C ALA A 256 -22.64 -4.05 5.01
N GLU A 257 -22.70 -5.17 4.30
CA GLU A 257 -21.84 -6.32 4.50
C GLU A 257 -20.40 -6.06 4.02
N ILE A 258 -19.42 -6.78 4.54
CA ILE A 258 -18.02 -6.65 4.11
C ILE A 258 -17.20 -7.90 4.36
N VAL A 259 -16.15 -8.10 3.56
CA VAL A 259 -15.12 -9.11 3.86
C VAL A 259 -14.01 -8.52 4.72
N MET A 260 -13.75 -9.15 5.86
CA MET A 260 -12.61 -8.91 6.73
C MET A 260 -11.59 -10.03 6.54
N ASP A 261 -10.35 -9.67 6.24
CA ASP A 261 -9.25 -10.60 6.01
C ASP A 261 -8.54 -10.86 7.35
N PHE A 262 -8.51 -12.11 7.80
CA PHE A 262 -7.71 -12.57 8.95
C PHE A 262 -6.43 -13.22 8.45
N LYS A 263 -5.27 -12.82 8.99
CA LYS A 263 -3.98 -13.41 8.60
C LYS A 263 -3.20 -13.89 9.80
N HIS A 264 -2.74 -15.13 9.72
CA HIS A 264 -1.86 -15.75 10.69
C HIS A 264 -0.39 -15.54 10.32
N SER A 265 0.48 -15.67 11.33
CA SER A 265 1.91 -15.42 11.20
C SER A 265 2.64 -16.44 10.31
N ASP A 266 2.06 -17.62 10.10
CA ASP A 266 2.56 -18.66 9.18
C ASP A 266 2.21 -18.44 7.70
N GLY A 267 1.50 -17.34 7.40
CA GLY A 267 1.06 -16.98 6.04
C GLY A 267 -0.35 -17.43 5.68
N VAL A 268 -1.06 -18.17 6.55
CA VAL A 268 -2.47 -18.52 6.33
C VAL A 268 -3.33 -17.26 6.34
N THR A 269 -4.21 -17.11 5.34
CA THR A 269 -5.17 -16.00 5.25
C THR A 269 -6.58 -16.55 5.12
N VAL A 270 -7.46 -16.18 6.05
CA VAL A 270 -8.87 -16.56 6.09
C VAL A 270 -9.75 -15.33 5.83
N PRO A 271 -10.38 -15.22 4.64
CA PRO A 271 -11.36 -14.17 4.36
C PRO A 271 -12.70 -14.49 5.02
N VAL A 272 -13.14 -13.65 5.95
CA VAL A 272 -14.38 -13.83 6.72
C VAL A 272 -15.44 -12.83 6.24
N MET A 273 -16.59 -13.35 5.84
CA MET A 273 -17.76 -12.56 5.47
C MET A 273 -18.49 -12.06 6.71
N LEU A 274 -18.63 -10.74 6.83
CA LEU A 274 -19.38 -10.07 7.89
C LEU A 274 -20.67 -9.49 7.31
N PRO A 275 -21.81 -10.20 7.42
CA PRO A 275 -23.09 -9.68 6.97
C PRO A 275 -23.55 -8.51 7.83
N ARG A 276 -24.59 -7.79 7.38
CA ARG A 276 -25.27 -6.79 8.20
C ARG A 276 -25.92 -7.45 9.42
N ARG A 277 -26.09 -6.69 10.49
CA ARG A 277 -26.68 -7.14 11.76
C ARG A 277 -25.98 -8.37 12.34
N SER A 278 -24.67 -8.49 12.10
CA SER A 278 -23.86 -9.58 12.65
C SER A 278 -22.88 -9.08 13.70
N LEU A 279 -22.64 -9.92 14.69
CA LEU A 279 -21.67 -9.70 15.75
C LEU A 279 -20.47 -10.61 15.52
N LEU A 280 -19.34 -10.01 15.17
CA LEU A 280 -18.05 -10.67 15.19
C LEU A 280 -17.54 -10.71 16.63
N VAL A 281 -17.20 -11.89 17.14
CA VAL A 281 -16.62 -12.09 18.47
C VAL A 281 -15.21 -12.66 18.30
N MET A 282 -14.21 -11.93 18.80
CA MET A 282 -12.80 -12.32 18.79
C MET A 282 -12.35 -12.59 20.23
N THR A 283 -11.85 -13.80 20.49
CA THR A 283 -11.28 -14.23 21.76
C THR A 283 -10.06 -15.11 21.53
N GLY A 284 -9.19 -15.25 22.51
CA GLY A 284 -8.03 -16.14 22.45
C GLY A 284 -7.12 -15.86 21.27
N GLU A 285 -6.85 -16.89 20.46
CA GLU A 285 -5.88 -16.81 19.36
C GLU A 285 -6.29 -15.81 18.27
N SER A 286 -7.57 -15.81 17.86
CA SER A 286 -8.07 -14.91 16.82
C SER A 286 -7.93 -13.44 17.19
N ARG A 287 -7.91 -13.15 18.50
CA ARG A 287 -7.72 -11.81 19.05
C ARG A 287 -6.24 -11.45 19.18
N TYR A 288 -5.44 -12.33 19.76
CA TYR A 288 -4.08 -12.01 20.20
C TYR A 288 -2.99 -12.32 19.17
N LEU A 289 -3.22 -13.24 18.24
CA LEU A 289 -2.19 -13.68 17.30
C LEU A 289 -2.52 -13.35 15.85
N TRP A 290 -3.79 -13.47 15.48
CA TRP A 290 -4.24 -13.18 14.12
C TRP A 290 -4.35 -11.67 13.89
N THR A 291 -3.82 -11.20 12.77
CA THR A 291 -4.09 -9.85 12.29
C THR A 291 -5.44 -9.82 11.57
N HIS A 292 -6.18 -8.73 11.71
CA HIS A 292 -7.44 -8.52 10.99
C HIS A 292 -7.40 -7.20 10.24
N GLY A 293 -8.01 -7.16 9.05
CA GLY A 293 -8.03 -5.98 8.20
C GLY A 293 -9.16 -6.01 7.18
N ILE A 294 -9.45 -4.85 6.60
CA ILE A 294 -10.41 -4.72 5.50
C ILE A 294 -9.64 -4.17 4.31
N THR A 295 -9.40 -5.00 3.31
CA THR A 295 -8.71 -4.57 2.09
C THR A 295 -9.47 -3.40 1.42
N PRO A 296 -8.79 -2.29 1.03
CA PRO A 296 -9.42 -1.19 0.29
C PRO A 296 -9.84 -1.61 -1.13
N ARG A 297 -11.12 -1.99 -1.29
CA ARG A 297 -11.73 -2.40 -2.57
C ARG A 297 -13.18 -1.98 -2.65
N LYS A 298 -13.74 -1.94 -3.87
CA LYS A 298 -15.16 -1.59 -4.12
C LYS A 298 -16.07 -2.81 -4.23
N PHE A 299 -15.50 -3.99 -4.45
CA PHE A 299 -16.20 -5.25 -4.62
C PHE A 299 -15.50 -6.32 -3.80
N ASP A 300 -16.28 -7.21 -3.19
CA ASP A 300 -15.83 -8.42 -2.54
C ASP A 300 -16.16 -9.64 -3.41
N THR A 301 -15.32 -10.67 -3.35
CA THR A 301 -15.63 -11.97 -3.95
C THR A 301 -16.35 -12.81 -2.90
N VAL A 302 -17.58 -13.22 -3.16
CA VAL A 302 -18.45 -13.95 -2.24
C VAL A 302 -19.04 -15.18 -2.93
N GLN A 303 -19.60 -16.13 -2.18
CA GLN A 303 -20.37 -17.24 -2.74
C GLN A 303 -21.74 -16.75 -3.23
N ALA A 304 -22.22 -17.30 -4.34
CA ALA A 304 -23.42 -16.88 -5.03
C ALA A 304 -24.66 -17.56 -4.44
N SER A 305 -24.54 -18.78 -3.91
CA SER A 305 -25.61 -19.49 -3.19
C SER A 305 -25.82 -18.99 -1.77
N GLU A 306 -24.82 -18.35 -1.16
CA GLU A 306 -24.83 -17.92 0.24
C GLU A 306 -24.71 -16.40 0.39
N SER A 307 -25.31 -15.62 -0.52
CA SER A 307 -25.10 -14.17 -0.65
C SER A 307 -25.36 -13.32 0.61
N HIS A 308 -25.77 -13.92 1.74
CA HIS A 308 -26.01 -13.28 3.03
C HIS A 308 -25.56 -14.07 4.26
N LYS A 309 -24.88 -15.23 4.11
CA LYS A 309 -24.43 -16.01 5.28
C LYS A 309 -23.06 -15.53 5.76
N SER A 310 -22.84 -15.61 7.06
CA SER A 310 -21.56 -15.35 7.69
C SER A 310 -20.64 -16.57 7.62
N GLY A 311 -19.34 -16.32 7.76
CA GLY A 311 -18.34 -17.38 7.82
C GLY A 311 -17.24 -17.21 6.77
N ILE A 312 -16.58 -18.30 6.44
CA ILE A 312 -15.43 -18.31 5.54
C ILE A 312 -15.95 -18.31 4.12
N ILE A 313 -15.41 -17.42 3.29
CA ILE A 313 -15.62 -17.52 1.85
C ILE A 313 -14.83 -18.72 1.37
N ILE A 314 -15.48 -19.87 1.29
CA ILE A 314 -14.86 -21.10 0.80
C ILE A 314 -14.51 -20.90 -0.66
N SER A 315 -13.29 -21.30 -1.03
CA SER A 315 -12.77 -21.19 -2.38
C SER A 315 -13.36 -22.23 -3.35
N ASP A 316 -14.64 -22.59 -3.20
CA ASP A 316 -15.34 -23.29 -4.27
C ASP A 316 -15.57 -22.32 -5.43
N VAL A 317 -14.65 -22.38 -6.37
CA VAL A 317 -14.61 -21.57 -7.60
C VAL A 317 -15.90 -21.72 -8.42
N GLY A 318 -16.65 -22.82 -8.22
CA GLY A 318 -17.93 -23.12 -8.85
C GLY A 318 -19.06 -22.18 -8.44
N ASP A 319 -18.97 -21.53 -7.28
CA ASP A 319 -20.05 -20.70 -6.73
C ASP A 319 -19.64 -19.24 -6.46
N LEU A 320 -18.46 -18.77 -6.87
CA LEU A 320 -18.06 -17.38 -6.58
C LEU A 320 -18.74 -16.32 -7.47
N THR A 321 -18.99 -15.13 -6.92
CA THR A 321 -19.48 -13.92 -7.61
C THR A 321 -18.91 -12.64 -6.96
N LEU A 322 -19.17 -11.47 -7.55
CA LEU A 322 -18.84 -10.16 -6.96
C LEU A 322 -20.04 -9.59 -6.20
N SER A 323 -19.81 -9.12 -4.97
CA SER A 323 -20.74 -8.27 -4.22
C SER A 323 -20.18 -6.85 -4.16
N LYS A 324 -21.01 -5.84 -4.47
CA LYS A 324 -20.60 -4.43 -4.43
C LYS A 324 -20.70 -3.91 -3.00
N ARG A 325 -19.62 -3.30 -2.50
CA ARG A 325 -19.64 -2.71 -1.16
C ARG A 325 -20.58 -1.52 -1.09
N GLY A 326 -21.32 -1.43 0.00
CA GLY A 326 -22.11 -0.27 0.41
C GLY A 326 -21.38 0.58 1.46
N ILE A 327 -22.09 1.52 2.06
CA ILE A 327 -21.62 2.25 3.25
C ILE A 327 -21.79 1.34 4.45
N ARG A 328 -20.69 0.94 5.07
CA ARG A 328 -20.69 0.08 6.27
C ARG A 328 -20.31 0.90 7.48
N THR A 329 -21.06 0.75 8.57
CA THR A 329 -20.67 1.24 9.89
C THR A 329 -20.45 0.06 10.82
N SER A 330 -19.42 0.10 11.66
CA SER A 330 -19.17 -0.93 12.66
C SER A 330 -18.97 -0.36 14.04
N PHE A 331 -19.56 -1.00 15.03
CA PHE A 331 -19.44 -0.67 16.46
C PHE A 331 -18.55 -1.72 17.10
N THR A 332 -17.32 -1.34 17.43
CA THR A 332 -16.35 -2.25 18.05
C THR A 332 -16.27 -1.96 19.54
N PHE A 333 -16.70 -2.91 20.35
CA PHE A 333 -16.74 -2.81 21.79
C PHE A 333 -15.59 -3.61 22.41
N ARG A 334 -14.98 -3.03 23.43
CA ARG A 334 -13.82 -3.57 24.14
C ARG A 334 -13.92 -3.24 25.62
N LYS A 335 -13.25 -4.03 26.45
CA LYS A 335 -13.00 -3.70 27.85
C LYS A 335 -11.56 -3.25 28.03
N VAL A 336 -11.32 -2.08 28.60
CA VAL A 336 -9.98 -1.55 28.85
C VAL A 336 -9.29 -2.37 29.92
N ARG A 337 -8.12 -2.89 29.57
CA ARG A 337 -7.31 -3.73 30.45
C ARG A 337 -6.59 -2.85 31.47
N GLN A 338 -6.63 -3.22 32.75
CA GLN A 338 -5.96 -2.48 33.82
C GLN A 338 -4.55 -3.02 34.13
N THR A 339 -4.36 -4.33 34.04
CA THR A 339 -3.08 -5.00 34.32
C THR A 339 -2.23 -5.21 33.06
N PRO A 340 -0.92 -5.43 33.14
CA PRO A 340 -0.13 -5.87 31.98
C PRO A 340 -0.67 -7.19 31.41
N CYS A 341 -0.66 -7.33 30.08
CA CYS A 341 -1.09 -8.57 29.44
C CYS A 341 -0.02 -9.68 29.60
N ASN A 342 -0.46 -10.91 29.83
CA ASN A 342 0.36 -12.10 30.02
C ASN A 342 -0.14 -13.30 29.17
N CYS A 343 -0.71 -13.03 27.99
CA CYS A 343 -1.22 -14.06 27.09
C CYS A 343 -0.13 -15.04 26.60
N ASN A 344 -0.54 -16.16 25.99
CA ASN A 344 0.39 -17.18 25.48
C ASN A 344 1.12 -16.79 24.18
N TYR A 345 1.05 -15.52 23.78
CA TYR A 345 1.58 -15.01 22.51
C TYR A 345 2.61 -13.88 22.76
N PRO A 346 3.72 -14.16 23.48
CA PRO A 346 4.71 -13.14 23.83
C PRO A 346 5.32 -12.49 22.58
N LEU A 347 5.39 -13.24 21.48
CA LEU A 347 5.90 -12.75 20.20
C LEU A 347 5.12 -11.59 19.62
N VAL A 348 3.89 -11.28 20.03
CA VAL A 348 3.12 -10.12 19.51
C VAL A 348 2.52 -9.27 20.64
N CYS A 349 2.81 -9.63 21.89
CA CYS A 349 2.26 -8.98 23.07
C CYS A 349 3.15 -7.83 23.54
N ASP A 350 2.69 -6.59 23.37
CA ASP A 350 3.41 -5.38 23.77
C ASP A 350 3.72 -5.28 25.28
N SER A 351 2.94 -5.95 26.14
CA SER A 351 3.23 -6.03 27.59
C SER A 351 4.34 -7.02 27.95
N GLN A 352 4.58 -8.06 27.13
CA GLN A 352 5.53 -9.13 27.41
C GLN A 352 6.82 -8.99 26.60
N ARG A 353 6.70 -8.42 25.40
CA ARG A 353 7.86 -7.97 24.63
C ARG A 353 8.62 -6.98 25.50
N LYS A 354 9.80 -7.40 25.98
CA LYS A 354 10.87 -6.49 26.37
C LYS A 354 11.47 -5.85 25.11
N GLU A 355 10.63 -5.26 24.27
CA GLU A 355 11.12 -4.39 23.23
C GLU A 355 11.33 -3.05 23.92
N ALA A 356 12.58 -2.80 24.34
CA ALA A 356 13.04 -1.44 24.34
C ALA A 356 12.67 -0.88 22.96
N PRO A 357 11.95 0.25 22.88
CA PRO A 357 11.67 0.89 21.60
C PRO A 357 12.99 0.97 20.85
N PRO A 358 13.00 0.76 19.51
CA PRO A 358 14.24 0.74 18.76
C PRO A 358 15.05 1.96 19.22
N SER A 359 16.28 1.73 19.67
CA SER A 359 17.23 2.77 20.04
C SER A 359 18.10 3.06 18.83
N VAL A 360 18.70 4.25 18.78
CA VAL A 360 19.71 4.58 17.77
C VAL A 360 20.76 3.45 17.81
N PRO A 361 21.05 2.76 16.69
CA PRO A 361 22.02 1.68 16.69
C PRO A 361 23.39 2.26 17.05
N GLU A 362 24.02 1.72 18.08
CA GLU A 362 25.34 2.17 18.57
C GLU A 362 26.47 1.39 17.90
N SER A 363 26.15 0.33 17.16
CA SER A 363 27.11 -0.47 16.39
C SER A 363 26.64 -0.78 14.97
N ASP A 364 27.58 -1.08 14.08
CA ASP A 364 27.30 -1.48 12.69
C ASP A 364 26.48 -2.78 12.61
N ARG A 365 26.68 -3.68 13.58
CA ARG A 365 25.90 -4.91 13.72
C ARG A 365 24.43 -4.63 14.01
N GLU A 366 24.15 -3.73 14.95
CA GLU A 366 22.78 -3.31 15.27
C GLU A 366 22.12 -2.59 14.10
N ALA A 367 22.86 -1.70 13.43
CA ALA A 367 22.38 -1.00 12.23
C ALA A 367 21.99 -1.99 11.13
N THR A 368 22.84 -2.99 10.87
CA THR A 368 22.59 -4.04 9.88
C THR A 368 21.36 -4.89 10.25
N GLN A 369 21.17 -5.23 11.52
CA GLN A 369 20.00 -5.97 11.99
C GLN A 369 18.71 -5.15 11.83
N LEU A 370 18.77 -3.85 12.15
CA LEU A 370 17.64 -2.93 11.98
C LEU A 370 17.24 -2.80 10.50
N GLU A 371 18.22 -2.61 9.62
CA GLU A 371 18.02 -2.56 8.17
C GLU A 371 17.45 -3.89 7.63
N GLN A 372 17.94 -5.03 8.14
CA GLN A 372 17.44 -6.35 7.74
C GLN A 372 15.95 -6.52 8.06
N GLU A 373 15.52 -6.17 9.27
CA GLU A 373 14.15 -6.36 9.72
C GLU A 373 13.18 -5.35 9.08
N TYR A 374 13.56 -4.06 9.07
CA TYR A 374 12.63 -2.98 8.71
C TYR A 374 12.75 -2.49 7.26
N VAL A 375 13.82 -2.87 6.54
CA VAL A 375 14.01 -2.51 5.13
C VAL A 375 14.05 -3.76 4.26
N HIS A 376 15.03 -4.64 4.45
CA HIS A 376 15.29 -5.73 3.51
C HIS A 376 14.12 -6.72 3.45
N ARG A 377 13.67 -7.20 4.61
CA ARG A 377 12.53 -8.12 4.72
C ARG A 377 11.26 -7.51 4.13
N VAL A 378 10.99 -6.24 4.42
CA VAL A 378 9.83 -5.52 3.91
C VAL A 378 9.84 -5.49 2.37
N TYR A 379 10.94 -5.09 1.75
CA TYR A 379 11.03 -5.03 0.28
C TYR A 379 10.96 -6.41 -0.37
N GLU A 380 11.51 -7.44 0.28
CA GLU A 380 11.38 -8.83 -0.17
C GLU A 380 9.91 -9.28 -0.20
N GLU A 381 9.14 -8.97 0.85
CA GLU A 381 7.72 -9.32 0.96
C GLU A 381 6.83 -8.50 0.01
N ILE A 382 7.10 -7.19 -0.17
CA ILE A 382 6.24 -6.31 -0.98
C ILE A 382 6.62 -6.21 -2.45
N ALA A 383 7.65 -6.93 -2.92
CA ALA A 383 8.21 -6.78 -4.27
C ALA A 383 7.16 -6.80 -5.40
N GLY A 384 6.19 -7.72 -5.34
CA GLY A 384 5.10 -7.81 -6.32
C GLY A 384 4.20 -6.57 -6.33
N HIS A 385 3.78 -6.10 -5.16
CA HIS A 385 2.97 -4.88 -5.01
C HIS A 385 3.76 -3.61 -5.36
N PHE A 386 5.04 -3.54 -4.98
CA PHE A 386 5.94 -2.46 -5.39
C PHE A 386 6.00 -2.38 -6.92
N SER A 387 6.16 -3.52 -7.59
CA SER A 387 6.31 -3.58 -9.04
C SER A 387 5.07 -3.15 -9.81
N SER A 388 3.86 -3.49 -9.32
CA SER A 388 2.60 -3.12 -9.96
C SER A 388 2.27 -1.63 -9.80
N THR A 389 2.63 -1.02 -8.67
CA THR A 389 2.27 0.36 -8.34
C THR A 389 3.29 1.42 -8.80
N ARG A 390 4.55 1.03 -9.01
CA ARG A 390 5.67 1.96 -9.29
C ARG A 390 6.34 1.70 -10.63
N HIS A 391 5.59 1.88 -11.72
CA HIS A 391 6.09 1.66 -13.09
C HIS A 391 6.44 2.95 -13.84
N THR A 392 5.92 4.13 -13.45
CA THR A 392 6.15 5.39 -14.17
C THR A 392 7.51 6.02 -13.80
N PRO A 393 8.44 6.19 -14.76
CA PRO A 393 9.71 6.88 -14.54
C PRO A 393 9.51 8.37 -14.21
N TRP A 394 10.41 8.97 -13.43
CA TRP A 394 10.35 10.40 -13.14
C TRP A 394 11.05 11.20 -14.26
N PRO A 395 10.45 12.31 -14.75
CA PRO A 395 10.95 13.02 -15.93
C PRO A 395 12.42 13.45 -15.85
N ARG A 396 12.85 14.03 -14.72
CA ARG A 396 14.23 14.51 -14.55
C ARG A 396 15.28 13.40 -14.58
N ILE A 397 14.94 12.21 -14.07
CA ILE A 397 15.84 11.05 -14.15
C ILE A 397 15.92 10.54 -15.59
N VAL A 398 14.79 10.56 -16.32
CA VAL A 398 14.75 10.21 -17.74
C VAL A 398 15.59 11.19 -18.56
N GLU A 399 15.49 12.50 -18.29
CA GLU A 399 16.28 13.53 -18.94
C GLU A 399 17.78 13.33 -18.69
N PHE A 400 18.18 13.08 -17.43
CA PHE A 400 19.56 12.77 -17.08
C PHE A 400 20.11 11.58 -17.87
N LEU A 401 19.38 10.45 -17.91
CA LEU A 401 19.79 9.26 -18.65
C LEU A 401 19.82 9.48 -20.16
N LYS A 402 18.88 10.24 -20.72
CA LYS A 402 18.86 10.56 -22.16
C LYS A 402 19.96 11.52 -22.58
N ALA A 403 20.47 12.34 -21.67
CA ALA A 403 21.56 13.27 -21.94
C ALA A 403 22.95 12.61 -21.93
N LEU A 404 23.05 11.34 -21.50
CA LEU A 404 24.33 10.62 -21.52
C LEU A 404 24.73 10.23 -22.95
N PRO A 405 26.04 10.25 -23.28
CA PRO A 405 26.53 9.82 -24.58
C PRO A 405 26.14 8.37 -24.92
N SER A 406 25.91 8.10 -26.20
CA SER A 406 25.69 6.74 -26.72
C SER A 406 26.84 5.81 -26.33
N GLY A 407 26.53 4.58 -25.91
CA GLY A 407 27.50 3.60 -25.44
C GLY A 407 27.96 3.78 -23.99
N SER A 408 27.44 4.77 -23.25
CA SER A 408 27.86 4.95 -21.84
C SER A 408 27.44 3.77 -20.96
N VAL A 409 28.32 3.37 -20.05
CA VAL A 409 28.11 2.35 -19.02
C VAL A 409 27.50 3.00 -17.77
N VAL A 410 26.33 2.51 -17.36
CA VAL A 410 25.56 3.10 -16.25
C VAL A 410 25.18 2.05 -15.23
N ALA A 411 25.44 2.34 -13.95
CA ALA A 411 24.99 1.52 -12.83
C ALA A 411 23.75 2.12 -12.14
N ASP A 412 22.70 1.32 -11.95
CA ASP A 412 21.52 1.67 -11.14
C ASP A 412 21.60 0.93 -9.79
N ILE A 413 22.04 1.63 -8.75
CA ILE A 413 22.30 1.05 -7.42
C ILE A 413 21.05 1.22 -6.55
N GLY A 414 20.44 0.09 -6.20
CA GLY A 414 19.08 -0.03 -5.67
C GLY A 414 18.03 0.13 -6.78
N CYS A 415 18.17 -0.66 -7.85
CA CYS A 415 17.38 -0.51 -9.07
C CYS A 415 15.89 -0.86 -8.91
N GLY A 416 15.50 -1.46 -7.78
CA GLY A 416 14.15 -1.95 -7.54
C GLY A 416 13.67 -2.89 -8.65
N ASN A 417 12.50 -2.61 -9.23
CA ASN A 417 11.94 -3.39 -10.33
C ASN A 417 12.54 -3.06 -11.72
N GLY A 418 13.67 -2.35 -11.77
CA GLY A 418 14.38 -2.03 -13.01
C GLY A 418 13.69 -0.96 -13.85
N LYS A 419 12.95 -0.05 -13.21
CA LYS A 419 12.15 1.00 -13.89
C LYS A 419 12.97 1.88 -14.84
N TYR A 420 14.27 2.05 -14.58
CA TYR A 420 15.15 2.93 -15.33
C TYR A 420 16.07 2.20 -16.32
N LEU A 421 16.30 0.90 -16.16
CA LEU A 421 17.28 0.11 -16.93
C LEU A 421 17.01 0.04 -18.45
N GLY A 422 15.78 0.31 -18.89
CA GLY A 422 15.37 0.26 -20.29
C GLY A 422 15.03 1.62 -20.93
N ILE A 423 15.33 2.73 -20.25
CA ILE A 423 14.88 4.07 -20.70
C ILE A 423 15.60 4.56 -21.95
N ASN A 424 16.91 4.33 -22.00
CA ASN A 424 17.74 4.69 -23.15
C ASN A 424 18.47 3.43 -23.62
N LYS A 425 18.06 2.91 -24.79
CA LYS A 425 18.60 1.67 -25.38
C LYS A 425 20.03 1.82 -25.88
N GLU A 426 20.51 3.06 -25.99
CA GLU A 426 21.88 3.35 -26.39
C GLU A 426 22.87 3.25 -25.23
N LEU A 427 22.40 3.05 -23.99
CA LEU A 427 23.25 2.89 -22.81
C LEU A 427 23.44 1.42 -22.45
N HIS A 428 24.61 1.10 -21.91
CA HIS A 428 24.88 -0.19 -21.28
C HIS A 428 24.56 -0.10 -19.79
N MET A 429 23.30 -0.40 -19.43
CA MET A 429 22.82 -0.30 -18.05
C MET A 429 22.87 -1.63 -17.31
N ILE A 430 23.36 -1.61 -16.06
CA ILE A 430 23.33 -2.74 -15.14
C ILE A 430 22.72 -2.27 -13.82
N GLY A 431 21.74 -3.00 -13.32
CA GLY A 431 21.11 -2.72 -12.02
C GLY A 431 21.61 -3.65 -10.93
N CYS A 432 21.59 -3.21 -9.68
CA CYS A 432 21.62 -4.14 -8.55
C CYS A 432 20.70 -3.68 -7.42
N ASP A 433 20.18 -4.64 -6.66
CA ASP A 433 19.28 -4.40 -5.55
C ASP A 433 19.53 -5.46 -4.46
N ARG A 434 19.23 -5.14 -3.20
CA ARG A 434 19.37 -6.08 -2.09
C ARG A 434 18.29 -7.16 -2.14
N SER A 435 17.10 -6.84 -2.67
CA SER A 435 15.98 -7.76 -2.74
C SER A 435 16.12 -8.74 -3.90
N GLN A 436 16.06 -10.03 -3.59
CA GLN A 436 16.11 -11.10 -4.58
C GLN A 436 14.85 -11.11 -5.46
N ASN A 437 13.68 -10.89 -4.86
CA ASN A 437 12.41 -10.80 -5.57
C ASN A 437 12.36 -9.63 -6.56
N LEU A 438 12.90 -8.45 -6.21
CA LEU A 438 12.97 -7.32 -7.15
C LEU A 438 13.93 -7.58 -8.32
N VAL A 439 15.08 -8.19 -8.05
CA VAL A 439 16.03 -8.61 -9.10
C VAL A 439 15.42 -9.69 -10.01
N ALA A 440 14.63 -10.63 -9.48
CA ALA A 440 13.92 -11.60 -10.28
C ALA A 440 12.96 -10.93 -11.29
N ILE A 441 12.22 -9.90 -10.85
CA ILE A 441 11.35 -9.09 -11.72
C ILE A 441 12.15 -8.38 -12.82
N CYS A 442 13.35 -7.87 -12.52
CA CYS A 442 14.24 -7.29 -13.53
C CYS A 442 14.63 -8.33 -14.60
N ARG A 443 14.94 -9.56 -14.19
CA ARG A 443 15.30 -10.67 -15.11
C ARG A 443 14.11 -11.09 -15.97
N GLU A 444 12.91 -11.17 -15.41
CA GLU A 444 11.68 -11.41 -16.18
C GLU A 444 11.46 -10.35 -17.26
N ARG A 445 11.83 -9.09 -16.96
CA ARG A 445 11.82 -7.96 -17.91
C ARG A 445 13.01 -7.94 -18.87
N GLN A 446 13.88 -8.96 -18.82
CA GLN A 446 15.09 -9.09 -19.65
C GLN A 446 16.13 -7.98 -19.39
N TYR A 447 16.14 -7.41 -18.19
CA TYR A 447 17.18 -6.46 -17.78
C TYR A 447 18.35 -7.14 -17.10
N GLN A 448 19.54 -6.55 -17.24
CA GLN A 448 20.75 -7.01 -16.57
C GLN A 448 20.72 -6.52 -15.12
N ALA A 449 20.42 -7.41 -14.18
CA ALA A 449 20.42 -7.10 -12.76
C ALA A 449 20.87 -8.26 -11.87
N PHE A 450 21.50 -7.94 -10.75
CA PHE A 450 22.01 -8.91 -9.77
C PHE A 450 21.76 -8.46 -8.33
N VAL A 451 21.84 -9.41 -7.38
CA VAL A 451 21.64 -9.13 -5.96
C VAL A 451 22.94 -8.61 -5.35
N CYS A 452 22.89 -7.46 -4.66
CA CYS A 452 24.07 -6.80 -4.09
C CYS A 452 23.75 -6.06 -2.79
N ASP A 453 24.77 -5.76 -2.00
CA ASP A 453 24.69 -4.71 -0.99
C ASP A 453 25.21 -3.40 -1.62
N ALA A 454 24.46 -2.31 -1.49
CA ALA A 454 24.86 -1.00 -2.02
C ALA A 454 26.03 -0.37 -1.25
N LEU A 455 26.43 -0.93 -0.10
CA LEU A 455 27.67 -0.59 0.60
C LEU A 455 28.92 -1.26 0.00
N ALA A 456 28.74 -2.33 -0.78
CA ALA A 456 29.84 -3.08 -1.40
C ALA A 456 29.36 -3.72 -2.72
N VAL A 457 29.44 -2.94 -3.79
CA VAL A 457 28.95 -3.32 -5.12
C VAL A 457 30.05 -4.08 -5.88
N PRO A 458 29.80 -5.31 -6.36
CA PRO A 458 30.78 -6.13 -7.09
C PRO A 458 30.97 -5.67 -8.55
N ILE A 459 31.07 -4.36 -8.77
CA ILE A 459 31.45 -3.72 -10.03
C ILE A 459 32.85 -3.10 -9.83
N ARG A 460 33.69 -3.19 -10.87
CA ARG A 460 35.05 -2.67 -10.84
C ARG A 460 35.05 -1.17 -10.54
N SER A 461 36.05 -0.70 -9.81
CA SER A 461 36.24 0.75 -9.64
C SER A 461 36.45 1.42 -10.99
N GLU A 462 35.97 2.65 -11.12
CA GLU A 462 36.23 3.51 -12.28
C GLU A 462 35.74 2.96 -13.64
N SER A 463 34.73 2.10 -13.62
CA SER A 463 34.18 1.49 -14.83
C SER A 463 32.89 2.12 -15.34
N CYS A 464 32.25 3.00 -14.57
CA CYS A 464 30.96 3.59 -14.91
C CYS A 464 31.11 5.06 -15.34
N ASP A 465 30.43 5.42 -16.43
CA ASP A 465 30.31 6.81 -16.90
C ASP A 465 29.28 7.58 -16.06
N ALA A 466 28.24 6.88 -15.63
CA ALA A 466 27.26 7.40 -14.71
C ALA A 466 26.78 6.35 -13.70
N CYS A 467 26.32 6.82 -12.55
CA CYS A 467 25.59 6.02 -11.57
C CYS A 467 24.28 6.72 -11.22
N ILE A 468 23.23 5.96 -10.97
CA ILE A 468 22.01 6.49 -10.36
C ILE A 468 21.73 5.72 -9.07
N SER A 469 21.24 6.42 -8.04
CA SER A 469 20.74 5.81 -6.81
C SER A 469 19.50 6.53 -6.35
N ILE A 470 18.34 5.92 -6.60
CA ILE A 470 17.05 6.60 -6.53
C ILE A 470 16.23 6.06 -5.37
N ALA A 471 16.07 6.89 -4.35
CA ALA A 471 15.34 6.56 -3.13
C ALA A 471 15.92 5.35 -2.37
N VAL A 472 17.25 5.31 -2.21
CA VAL A 472 17.97 4.18 -1.58
C VAL A 472 18.70 4.59 -0.32
N ILE A 473 19.53 5.64 -0.37
CA ILE A 473 20.50 5.98 0.69
C ILE A 473 19.84 6.23 2.05
N HIS A 474 18.60 6.74 2.07
CA HIS A 474 17.89 7.00 3.32
C HIS A 474 17.45 5.71 4.05
N HIS A 475 17.60 4.53 3.43
CA HIS A 475 17.34 3.25 4.07
C HIS A 475 18.46 2.78 5.03
N PHE A 476 19.65 3.37 4.96
CA PHE A 476 20.74 3.02 5.88
C PHE A 476 20.54 3.72 7.24
N ALA A 477 20.65 2.95 8.32
CA ALA A 477 20.25 3.35 9.67
C ALA A 477 21.18 4.41 10.30
N THR A 478 22.45 4.49 9.86
CA THR A 478 23.47 5.38 10.42
C THR A 478 24.00 6.36 9.38
N ALA A 479 24.52 7.50 9.83
CA ALA A 479 25.13 8.49 8.93
C ALA A 479 26.39 7.93 8.25
N GLU A 480 27.14 7.11 8.97
CA GLU A 480 28.38 6.46 8.55
C GLU A 480 28.10 5.51 7.38
N ARG A 481 27.08 4.65 7.50
CA ARG A 481 26.66 3.74 6.41
C ARG A 481 26.15 4.50 5.19
N ARG A 482 25.43 5.62 5.38
CA ARG A 482 25.02 6.51 4.28
C ARG A 482 26.22 7.10 3.55
N VAL A 483 27.27 7.51 4.27
CA VAL A 483 28.53 7.99 3.68
C VAL A 483 29.22 6.87 2.91
N VAL A 484 29.26 5.64 3.44
CA VAL A 484 29.84 4.47 2.75
C VAL A 484 29.09 4.20 1.43
N ALA A 485 27.76 4.25 1.41
CA ALA A 485 26.99 4.10 0.17
C ALA A 485 27.35 5.15 -0.89
N VAL A 486 27.51 6.43 -0.49
CA VAL A 486 27.93 7.48 -1.43
C VAL A 486 29.37 7.25 -1.91
N ARG A 487 30.29 6.88 -1.01
CA ARG A 487 31.68 6.52 -1.38
C ARG A 487 31.71 5.40 -2.39
N GLU A 488 30.84 4.41 -2.22
CA GLU A 488 30.74 3.28 -3.13
C GLU A 488 30.27 3.72 -4.52
N LEU A 489 29.27 4.61 -4.63
CA LEU A 489 28.90 5.22 -5.92
C LEU A 489 30.07 5.95 -6.58
N VAL A 490 30.85 6.71 -5.82
CA VAL A 490 32.01 7.45 -6.32
C VAL A 490 33.14 6.50 -6.74
N ARG A 491 33.33 5.38 -6.04
CA ARG A 491 34.30 4.35 -6.41
C ARG A 491 34.01 3.77 -7.80
N LEU A 492 32.74 3.53 -8.12
CA LEU A 492 32.30 2.98 -9.42
C LEU A 492 32.54 3.95 -10.59
N LEU A 493 32.44 5.25 -10.34
CA LEU A 493 32.59 6.26 -11.38
C LEU A 493 34.04 6.39 -11.85
N ARG A 494 34.22 6.51 -13.16
CA ARG A 494 35.48 6.98 -13.75
C ARG A 494 35.68 8.47 -13.47
N PRO A 495 36.92 9.01 -13.55
CA PRO A 495 37.14 10.45 -13.51
C PRO A 495 36.25 11.19 -14.52
N GLY A 496 35.59 12.27 -14.09
CA GLY A 496 34.60 13.00 -14.85
C GLY A 496 33.21 12.35 -14.96
N GLY A 497 33.04 11.11 -14.48
CA GLY A 497 31.75 10.42 -14.42
C GLY A 497 30.78 11.06 -13.42
N LYS A 498 29.46 10.87 -13.62
CA LYS A 498 28.42 11.58 -12.84
C LYS A 498 27.51 10.64 -12.06
N ALA A 499 27.22 10.95 -10.80
CA ALA A 499 26.19 10.27 -10.02
C ALA A 499 24.94 11.15 -9.86
N LEU A 500 23.76 10.57 -10.06
CA LEU A 500 22.48 11.19 -9.71
C LEU A 500 21.87 10.48 -8.50
N ILE A 501 21.68 11.20 -7.42
CA ILE A 501 21.15 10.67 -6.15
C ILE A 501 19.83 11.34 -5.83
N TYR A 502 18.81 10.54 -5.50
CA TYR A 502 17.54 10.99 -4.96
C TYR A 502 17.32 10.40 -3.56
N VAL A 503 17.02 11.24 -2.58
CA VAL A 503 16.70 10.83 -1.21
C VAL A 503 15.44 11.54 -0.72
N TRP A 504 14.68 10.90 0.16
CA TRP A 504 13.48 11.52 0.72
C TRP A 504 13.83 12.83 1.41
N ALA A 505 13.00 13.85 1.22
CA ALA A 505 13.13 15.10 1.95
C ALA A 505 12.41 14.97 3.30
N MET A 506 13.03 15.46 4.37
CA MET A 506 12.36 15.58 5.66
C MET A 506 11.14 16.51 5.51
N GLU A 507 11.33 17.66 4.85
CA GLU A 507 10.26 18.57 4.49
C GLU A 507 9.41 18.00 3.35
N GLN A 508 8.25 17.44 3.70
CA GLN A 508 7.27 16.95 2.72
C GLN A 508 6.34 18.06 2.19
N GLU A 509 6.57 19.32 2.61
CA GLU A 509 5.97 20.54 2.08
C GLU A 509 7.08 21.51 1.67
N TYR A 510 7.04 22.00 0.43
CA TYR A 510 7.99 22.99 -0.08
C TYR A 510 7.23 24.09 -0.82
N ASN A 511 7.53 25.37 -0.58
CA ASN A 511 6.83 26.52 -1.17
C ASN A 511 5.29 26.44 -1.07
N LYS A 512 4.75 26.12 0.13
CA LYS A 512 3.30 25.93 0.38
C LYS A 512 2.63 24.85 -0.46
N GLN A 513 3.43 23.95 -1.06
CA GLN A 513 2.96 22.85 -1.89
C GLN A 513 3.35 21.51 -1.26
N LYS A 514 2.34 20.69 -0.92
CA LYS A 514 2.53 19.30 -0.45
C LYS A 514 3.23 18.46 -1.52
N SER A 515 4.12 17.55 -1.13
CA SER A 515 4.74 16.59 -2.03
C SER A 515 3.69 15.63 -2.62
N LYS A 516 4.00 15.00 -3.75
CA LYS A 516 3.15 13.96 -4.34
C LYS A 516 2.99 12.76 -3.40
N TYR A 517 3.98 12.52 -2.53
CA TYR A 517 3.91 11.52 -1.47
C TYR A 517 2.77 11.81 -0.47
N LEU A 518 2.55 13.07 -0.10
CA LEU A 518 1.44 13.47 0.77
C LEU A 518 0.11 13.72 0.02
N ARG A 519 0.16 14.09 -1.27
CA ARG A 519 -1.03 14.29 -2.11
C ARG A 519 -1.56 12.94 -2.57
N GLY A 520 -2.54 12.39 -1.86
CA GLY A 520 -3.40 11.32 -2.41
C GLY A 520 -4.02 11.72 -3.75
N ASN A 521 -4.42 10.74 -4.57
CA ASN A 521 -5.05 10.95 -5.87
C ASN A 521 -6.20 11.98 -5.77
N ARG A 522 -5.97 13.20 -6.26
CA ARG A 522 -7.03 14.18 -6.55
C ARG A 522 -7.77 13.72 -7.81
N ASN A 523 -8.75 12.85 -7.65
CA ASN A 523 -9.79 12.63 -8.67
C ASN A 523 -11.20 12.78 -8.05
N SER A 524 -11.33 13.68 -7.08
CA SER A 524 -12.60 14.03 -6.45
C SER A 524 -12.53 15.43 -5.85
N GLN A 525 -12.29 16.43 -6.70
CA GLN A 525 -12.63 17.81 -6.39
C GLN A 525 -13.01 18.46 -7.71
N GLY A 526 -14.33 18.56 -7.92
CA GLY A 526 -14.91 19.27 -9.04
C GLY A 526 -14.40 20.71 -9.08
N ARG A 527 -14.22 21.21 -10.30
CA ARG A 527 -14.05 22.63 -10.57
C ARG A 527 -15.14 23.41 -9.83
N LYS A 528 -14.74 24.25 -8.88
CA LYS A 528 -15.44 25.50 -8.65
C LYS A 528 -14.58 26.59 -9.25
N GLU A 529 -15.02 27.02 -10.43
CA GLU A 529 -14.68 28.32 -10.98
C GLU A 529 -15.25 29.37 -10.02
N GLU A 530 -14.41 30.25 -9.49
CA GLU A 530 -14.86 31.56 -9.03
C GLU A 530 -14.23 32.60 -9.96
N ILE A 531 -15.12 33.22 -10.73
CA ILE A 531 -14.89 34.38 -11.57
C ILE A 531 -15.29 35.61 -10.75
N SER A 532 -14.37 36.56 -10.60
CA SER A 532 -14.63 38.02 -10.67
C SER A 532 -13.26 38.72 -10.82
N SER A 533 -12.86 39.19 -12.01
CA SER A 533 -13.10 40.54 -12.57
C SER A 533 -12.70 41.68 -11.62
N ASP A 534 -11.97 42.75 -11.96
CA ASP A 534 -11.11 43.17 -13.08
C ASP A 534 -10.48 44.53 -12.63
N ALA A 535 -9.45 45.02 -13.34
CA ALA A 535 -8.93 46.41 -13.41
C ALA A 535 -8.17 47.00 -12.18
N SER A 536 -6.83 47.14 -12.23
CA SER A 536 -6.00 48.30 -12.66
C SER A 536 -6.12 49.55 -11.75
N VAL A 537 -5.05 50.12 -11.18
CA VAL A 537 -4.19 51.19 -11.74
C VAL A 537 -3.04 51.51 -10.75
N GLN A 538 -1.94 52.06 -11.29
CA GLN A 538 -0.75 52.73 -10.72
C GLN A 538 -1.05 53.62 -9.48
N GLU A 539 -0.14 53.97 -8.54
CA GLU A 539 1.10 54.75 -8.69
C GLU A 539 1.76 54.92 -7.28
N SER A 540 3.07 55.16 -7.23
CA SER A 540 3.95 55.39 -6.05
C SER A 540 3.97 56.88 -5.59
N PRO A 541 4.92 57.38 -4.75
CA PRO A 541 5.32 57.15 -3.34
C PRO A 541 5.31 58.49 -2.48
N VAL A 542 6.07 58.54 -1.35
CA VAL A 542 6.54 59.74 -0.56
C VAL A 542 5.57 60.15 0.62
N GLU A 543 5.93 60.47 1.88
CA GLU A 543 7.09 61.11 2.55
C GLU A 543 7.10 60.92 4.10
N GLN A 544 8.32 60.80 4.69
CA GLN A 544 8.91 61.47 5.90
C GLN A 544 8.15 61.57 7.26
N THR A 545 8.60 60.89 8.34
CA THR A 545 9.48 61.31 9.50
C THR A 545 8.80 62.22 10.58
N PRO A 546 9.21 62.28 11.88
CA PRO A 546 10.57 62.09 12.38
C PRO A 546 10.85 61.37 13.73
N ASP A 547 12.08 60.89 13.76
CA ASP A 547 13.13 60.76 14.78
C ASP A 547 12.98 61.51 16.12
N VAL A 548 13.32 60.82 17.23
CA VAL A 548 14.21 61.31 18.32
C VAL A 548 14.87 60.09 18.98
N GLY A 549 16.20 60.03 18.95
CA GLY A 549 17.01 58.90 19.41
C GLY A 549 17.41 58.89 20.89
N ASN A 550 18.24 57.89 21.25
CA ASN A 550 19.43 58.12 22.09
C ASN A 550 20.43 56.94 22.04
N GLN A 551 21.65 57.28 21.65
CA GLN A 551 22.98 56.85 22.13
C GLN A 551 23.27 55.38 22.50
N GLY A 552 24.30 54.84 21.84
CA GLY A 552 24.96 53.59 22.17
C GLY A 552 26.08 53.71 23.20
N SER A 553 26.70 52.56 23.49
CA SER A 553 28.07 52.51 24.01
C SER A 553 28.70 51.16 23.67
N ALA A 554 30.02 51.20 23.50
CA ALA A 554 30.84 50.30 22.72
C ALA A 554 31.43 49.11 23.51
N CYS A 555 31.89 48.14 22.70
CA CYS A 555 32.91 47.11 22.89
C CYS A 555 33.65 46.99 24.23
N SER A 556 33.87 45.74 24.65
CA SER A 556 35.10 45.32 25.32
C SER A 556 35.43 43.86 24.97
N VAL A 557 36.56 43.69 24.27
CA VAL A 557 37.27 42.42 24.07
C VAL A 557 38.26 42.24 25.22
N PRO A 558 38.57 41.00 25.63
CA PRO A 558 39.93 40.69 26.08
C PRO A 558 40.59 39.57 25.25
N SER A 559 41.90 39.71 25.13
CA SER A 559 42.85 39.00 24.27
C SER A 559 43.47 37.76 24.95
N ILE A 560 43.54 36.67 24.18
CA ILE A 560 44.61 35.65 23.95
C ILE A 560 45.56 35.16 25.09
N SER A 561 45.83 33.82 25.01
CA SER A 561 46.89 32.94 25.58
C SER A 561 46.52 32.24 26.91
N ASP A 562 46.56 30.91 27.10
CA ASP A 562 47.42 29.84 26.56
C ASP A 562 46.74 28.45 26.47
N PHE A 563 47.38 27.55 25.73
CA PHE A 563 47.06 26.14 25.43
C PHE A 563 46.83 25.23 26.66
N GLN A 564 45.81 24.35 26.62
CA GLN A 564 45.94 22.88 26.85
C GLN A 564 44.62 22.10 26.68
N GLU A 565 44.73 20.98 25.94
CA GLU A 565 43.92 19.74 25.93
C GLU A 565 42.38 19.79 25.85
N GLY A 566 41.88 19.52 24.64
CA GLY A 566 40.47 19.34 24.34
C GLY A 566 39.91 17.99 24.83
N GLY A 567 39.22 18.02 25.98
CA GLY A 567 38.18 17.06 26.33
C GLY A 567 36.81 17.60 25.90
N CYS A 568 36.19 17.02 24.88
CA CYS A 568 34.84 17.39 24.48
C CYS A 568 33.81 16.67 25.37
N ASN A 569 33.15 17.47 26.20
CA ASN A 569 32.05 17.09 27.07
C ASN A 569 30.95 16.30 26.35
N SER A 570 30.68 15.08 26.82
CA SER A 570 29.48 14.33 26.45
C SER A 570 28.23 15.07 26.95
N SER A 571 27.52 15.74 26.03
CA SER A 571 26.15 16.14 26.30
C SER A 571 25.29 14.87 26.37
N LYS A 572 24.84 14.54 27.58
CA LYS A 572 23.89 13.46 27.84
C LYS A 572 22.61 13.71 27.03
N PHE A 573 22.48 13.04 25.88
CA PHE A 573 21.20 12.92 25.20
C PHE A 573 20.34 11.92 25.96
N THR A 574 19.24 12.42 26.50
CA THR A 574 18.22 11.66 27.23
C THR A 574 17.45 10.72 26.29
N ASN A 575 17.47 9.41 26.58
CA ASN A 575 16.56 8.35 26.12
C ASN A 575 15.63 8.71 24.93
N SER A 576 16.16 8.64 23.71
CA SER A 576 15.44 8.95 22.47
C SER A 576 14.78 7.69 21.88
N LYS A 577 13.46 7.57 22.06
CA LYS A 577 12.61 6.59 21.34
C LYS A 577 12.70 6.79 19.82
N LEU A 578 12.84 5.71 19.04
CA LEU A 578 12.75 5.77 17.58
C LEU A 578 11.30 5.62 17.07
N PRO A 579 10.79 6.55 16.24
CA PRO A 579 9.54 6.39 15.52
C PRO A 579 9.73 5.54 14.26
N ILE A 580 8.92 4.51 14.11
CA ILE A 580 8.83 3.73 12.88
C ILE A 580 7.89 4.47 11.92
N HIS A 581 8.41 4.87 10.75
CA HIS A 581 7.62 5.61 9.77
C HIS A 581 6.64 4.69 9.03
N THR A 582 5.39 5.14 8.90
CA THR A 582 4.36 4.44 8.14
C THR A 582 4.05 5.19 6.85
N ASN A 583 3.68 4.43 5.82
CA ASN A 583 3.44 4.94 4.47
C ASN A 583 2.53 6.20 4.45
N ARG A 584 2.98 7.25 3.76
CA ARG A 584 2.33 8.56 3.59
C ARG A 584 2.19 9.40 4.87
N THR A 585 2.95 9.16 5.93
CA THR A 585 2.96 10.06 7.10
C THR A 585 4.05 11.12 6.97
N SER A 586 3.90 12.25 7.68
CA SER A 586 4.99 13.21 7.82
C SER A 586 6.12 12.58 8.63
N PHE A 587 7.35 12.96 8.35
CA PHE A 587 8.50 12.50 9.12
C PHE A 587 8.59 13.32 10.42
N HIS A 588 8.77 12.65 11.57
CA HIS A 588 8.72 13.28 12.90
C HIS A 588 10.02 13.13 13.72
N SER A 589 10.93 12.24 13.31
CA SER A 589 12.31 12.22 13.84
C SER A 589 13.28 11.57 12.85
N ASP A 590 14.56 11.79 13.12
CA ASP A 590 15.68 11.45 12.26
C ASP A 590 16.24 10.07 12.61
N LEU A 591 16.03 9.10 11.73
CA LEU A 591 16.93 7.96 11.62
C LEU A 591 16.98 7.41 10.19
N LEU A 592 15.85 7.48 9.48
CA LEU A 592 15.72 7.07 8.08
C LEU A 592 15.37 8.23 7.12
N VAL A 593 15.53 9.49 7.54
CA VAL A 593 15.59 10.66 6.64
C VAL A 593 16.37 11.82 7.28
N PRO A 594 17.69 11.94 7.09
CA PRO A 594 18.32 13.23 7.29
C PRO A 594 18.14 14.07 6.01
N TRP A 595 17.68 15.31 6.14
CA TRP A 595 18.23 16.56 5.59
C TRP A 595 17.33 17.74 6.02
N HIS A 596 17.91 18.71 6.74
CA HIS A 596 17.25 19.98 7.08
C HIS A 596 17.92 21.15 6.36
N LEU A 597 17.12 22.13 5.90
CA LEU A 597 17.62 23.45 5.51
C LEU A 597 17.22 24.48 6.59
N LYS A 598 18.14 24.86 7.48
CA LYS A 598 18.00 26.11 8.25
C LYS A 598 18.78 27.20 7.52
N GLY A 599 18.04 28.12 6.89
CA GLY A 599 18.38 29.52 6.62
C GLY A 599 19.74 29.84 5.95
N ASN A 600 19.65 30.51 4.80
CA ASN A 600 20.70 31.13 3.97
C ASN A 600 21.45 30.26 2.93
N PRO A 601 21.76 30.81 1.73
CA PRO A 601 22.30 30.06 0.58
C PRO A 601 23.82 29.81 0.66
N ALA A 602 24.39 29.76 1.86
CA ALA A 602 25.79 29.42 2.05
C ALA A 602 25.89 28.25 3.04
N LYS A 603 26.35 27.10 2.55
CA LYS A 603 26.60 25.82 3.25
C LYS A 603 25.39 24.89 3.38
N THR A 604 25.05 24.24 2.27
CA THR A 604 24.46 22.89 2.31
C THR A 604 25.45 21.95 3.00
N ASN A 605 25.12 21.41 4.17
CA ASN A 605 25.91 20.36 4.83
C ASN A 605 25.77 19.04 4.07
N LEU A 606 26.25 18.97 2.83
CA LEU A 606 26.32 17.70 2.12
C LEU A 606 27.35 16.81 2.84
N THR A 607 27.01 15.56 3.16
CA THR A 607 28.01 14.53 3.50
C THR A 607 28.97 14.22 2.34
N CYS A 608 28.80 14.84 1.15
CA CYS A 608 29.82 14.80 0.11
C CYS A 608 30.89 15.90 0.24
N GLN A 609 30.73 16.90 1.12
CA GLN A 609 31.82 17.86 1.39
C GLN A 609 33.00 17.21 2.15
N THR A 610 32.76 16.08 2.83
CA THR A 610 33.82 15.26 3.43
C THR A 610 34.47 14.30 2.43
N LEU A 611 34.01 14.25 1.18
CA LEU A 611 34.61 13.47 0.10
C LEU A 611 35.52 14.39 -0.71
N SER A 612 36.83 14.23 -0.57
CA SER A 612 37.84 15.08 -1.20
C SER A 612 37.88 15.00 -2.74
N ASN A 613 37.20 14.03 -3.35
CA ASN A 613 37.39 13.65 -4.76
C ASN A 613 36.12 13.82 -5.62
N VAL A 614 35.21 14.72 -5.23
CA VAL A 614 33.96 14.97 -5.96
C VAL A 614 33.63 16.47 -6.03
N SER A 615 33.01 16.88 -7.13
CA SER A 615 32.36 18.19 -7.27
C SER A 615 30.84 18.04 -7.34
N ILE A 616 30.13 18.95 -6.68
CA ILE A 616 28.67 19.01 -6.77
C ILE A 616 28.32 19.89 -7.97
N LEU A 617 27.66 19.31 -8.98
CA LEU A 617 27.24 20.05 -10.18
C LEU A 617 25.90 20.74 -9.96
N GLN A 618 24.97 20.07 -9.29
CA GLN A 618 23.62 20.59 -9.12
C GLN A 618 22.95 19.98 -7.89
N THR A 619 22.20 20.79 -7.14
CA THR A 619 21.30 20.35 -6.08
C THR A 619 19.92 20.93 -6.32
N TYR A 620 18.87 20.12 -6.21
CA TYR A 620 17.49 20.57 -6.40
C TYR A 620 16.47 19.73 -5.62
N TYR A 621 15.28 20.28 -5.43
CA TYR A 621 14.13 19.58 -4.84
C TYR A 621 13.19 19.07 -5.94
N ASP A 622 12.75 17.81 -5.85
CA ASP A 622 11.84 17.18 -6.82
C ASP A 622 10.87 16.20 -6.14
N GLN A 623 9.57 16.56 -6.16
CA GLN A 623 8.46 15.72 -5.69
C GLN A 623 8.59 15.14 -4.26
N GLY A 624 9.16 15.87 -3.30
CA GLY A 624 9.36 15.35 -1.93
C GLY A 624 10.71 14.67 -1.71
N ASN A 625 11.65 14.88 -2.63
CA ASN A 625 13.00 14.35 -2.57
C ASN A 625 14.02 15.48 -2.74
N TRP A 626 15.12 15.38 -1.99
CA TRP A 626 16.35 16.12 -2.28
C TRP A 626 17.17 15.34 -3.30
N CYS A 627 17.66 16.06 -4.30
CA CYS A 627 18.36 15.50 -5.44
C CYS A 627 19.71 16.18 -5.59
N VAL A 628 20.75 15.40 -5.86
CA VAL A 628 22.09 15.92 -6.14
C VAL A 628 22.68 15.22 -7.35
N ILE A 629 23.33 16.00 -8.22
CA ILE A 629 24.21 15.52 -9.28
C ILE A 629 25.63 15.85 -8.84
N LEU A 630 26.44 14.80 -8.68
CA LEU A 630 27.85 14.92 -8.35
C LEU A 630 28.71 14.36 -9.48
N GLN A 631 29.91 14.89 -9.63
CA GLN A 631 30.90 14.44 -10.60
C GLN A 631 32.17 14.03 -9.86
N LYS A 632 32.76 12.91 -10.27
CA LYS A 632 34.06 12.50 -9.77
C LYS A 632 35.15 13.37 -10.40
N LEU A 633 36.05 13.91 -9.58
CA LEU A 633 37.18 14.73 -10.03
C LEU A 633 38.24 13.91 -10.74
#